data_AF-A0A424SLR0-F1
#
_entry.id   AF-A0A424SLR0-F1
#
_cell.length_a   1.000
_cell.length_b   1.000
_cell.length_c   1.000
_cell.angle_alpha   90.00
_cell.angle_beta   90.00
_cell.angle_gamma   90.00
#
_symmetry.space_group_name_H-M   'P 1'
#
loop_
_entity.id
_entity.type
_entity.pdbx_description
1 polymer ?
#
loop_
_entity_poly.entity_id
_entity_poly.type
_entity_poly.pdbx_seq_one_letter_code
_entity_poly.pdbx_strand_id
1 'polypeptide(L)'
;MTEKGLADTLEVIIGAYYTNNGYNKTKNMVDCLWKNRLKNISNIKPDSKTLLQEWSQSKKLGLPIYSIIKKTGPDHDPSFTVRVEVKKNNFKMGLGKTVQDAEQDAAEQFLKKIRKVDEKKTSSDY
;
A
#
# COMPACT_ATOMS: atom_id res chain seq x y z
N MET A 1 -15.26 20.54 12.17
CA MET A 1 -15.17 19.09 11.87
C MET A 1 -13.96 18.88 10.98
N THR A 2 -13.03 17.99 11.35
CA THR A 2 -11.84 17.70 10.55
C THR A 2 -12.19 16.80 9.36
N GLU A 3 -11.40 16.83 8.30
CA GLU A 3 -11.58 15.93 7.13
C GLU A 3 -11.62 14.45 7.56
N LYS A 4 -10.80 14.08 8.55
CA LYS A 4 -10.81 12.75 9.17
C LYS A 4 -12.15 12.40 9.81
N GLY A 5 -12.76 13.32 10.57
CA GLY A 5 -14.04 13.05 11.24
C GLY A 5 -15.21 12.84 10.27
N LEU A 6 -15.17 13.48 9.09
CA LEU A 6 -16.14 13.23 8.02
C LEU A 6 -15.96 11.83 7.41
N ALA A 7 -14.72 11.41 7.18
CA ALA A 7 -14.42 10.08 6.66
C ALA A 7 -14.88 8.98 7.64
N ASP A 8 -14.55 9.12 8.93
CA ASP A 8 -14.95 8.16 9.97
C ASP A 8 -16.48 8.07 10.08
N THR A 9 -17.18 9.20 9.99
CA THR A 9 -18.66 9.23 10.02
C THR A 9 -19.26 8.52 8.80
N LEU A 10 -18.70 8.74 7.62
CA LEU A 10 -19.15 8.08 6.40
C LEU A 10 -18.97 6.56 6.48
N GLU A 11 -17.85 6.09 7.02
CA GLU A 11 -17.59 4.65 7.23
C GLU A 11 -18.63 4.03 8.14
N VAL A 12 -19.00 4.70 9.23
CA VAL A 12 -20.06 4.23 10.14
C VAL A 12 -21.41 4.13 9.43
N ILE A 13 -21.78 5.10 8.59
CA ILE A 13 -23.04 5.07 7.83
C ILE A 13 -23.05 3.89 6.83
N ILE A 14 -21.95 3.68 6.11
CA ILE A 14 -21.81 2.56 5.17
C ILE A 14 -21.86 1.23 5.93
N GLY A 15 -21.19 1.14 7.08
CA GLY A 15 -21.20 -0.03 7.96
C GLY A 15 -22.61 -0.36 8.47
N ALA A 16 -23.36 0.63 8.95
CA ALA A 16 -24.74 0.44 9.40
C ALA A 16 -25.64 -0.06 8.25
N TYR A 17 -25.53 0.54 7.06
CA TYR A 17 -26.28 0.08 5.89
C TYR A 17 -25.91 -1.35 5.49
N TYR A 18 -24.62 -1.70 5.55
CA TYR A 18 -24.12 -3.05 5.29
C TYR A 18 -24.68 -4.08 6.27
N THR A 19 -24.68 -3.80 7.57
CA THR A 19 -25.22 -4.70 8.58
C THR A 19 -26.70 -5.00 8.34
N ASN A 20 -27.48 -4.03 7.86
CA ASN A 20 -28.89 -4.19 7.57
C ASN A 20 -29.20 -4.84 6.20
N ASN A 21 -28.37 -4.62 5.19
CA ASN A 21 -28.71 -4.92 3.78
C ASN A 21 -27.77 -5.89 3.07
N GLY A 22 -26.65 -6.25 3.69
CA GLY A 22 -25.63 -7.12 3.12
C GLY A 22 -24.80 -6.48 2.01
N TYR A 23 -23.83 -7.24 1.50
CA TYR A 23 -22.81 -6.77 0.56
C TYR A 23 -23.38 -6.22 -0.75
N ASN A 24 -24.25 -6.97 -1.43
CA ASN A 24 -24.70 -6.63 -2.79
C ASN A 24 -25.44 -5.28 -2.84
N LYS A 25 -26.35 -5.02 -1.88
CA LYS A 25 -27.08 -3.75 -1.81
C LYS A 25 -26.16 -2.59 -1.46
N THR A 26 -25.23 -2.80 -0.53
CA THR A 26 -24.24 -1.79 -0.11
C THR A 26 -23.32 -1.41 -1.25
N LYS A 27 -22.80 -2.41 -1.97
CA LYS A 27 -21.96 -2.19 -3.15
C LYS A 27 -22.69 -1.36 -4.20
N ASN A 28 -23.94 -1.72 -4.53
CA ASN A 28 -24.73 -0.98 -5.51
C ASN A 28 -24.95 0.48 -5.09
N MET A 29 -25.20 0.75 -3.80
CA MET A 29 -25.33 2.11 -3.29
C MET A 29 -24.03 2.91 -3.48
N VAL A 30 -22.89 2.34 -3.09
CA VAL A 30 -21.57 2.98 -3.24
C VAL A 30 -21.25 3.23 -4.72
N ASP A 31 -21.51 2.24 -5.58
CA ASP A 31 -21.33 2.38 -7.03
C ASP A 31 -22.19 3.51 -7.59
N CYS A 32 -23.47 3.60 -7.22
CA CYS A 32 -24.35 4.69 -7.67
C CYS A 32 -23.83 6.09 -7.26
N LEU A 33 -23.30 6.22 -6.05
CA LEU A 33 -22.83 7.50 -5.51
C LEU A 33 -21.47 7.92 -6.10
N TRP A 34 -20.56 6.98 -6.36
CA TRP A 34 -19.18 7.29 -6.77
C TRP A 34 -18.84 6.98 -8.23
N LYS A 35 -19.61 6.17 -8.97
CA LYS A 35 -19.28 5.74 -10.35
C LYS A 35 -18.96 6.90 -11.29
N ASN A 36 -19.72 8.00 -11.23
CA ASN A 36 -19.46 9.16 -12.09
C ASN A 36 -18.21 9.96 -11.67
N ARG A 37 -17.88 9.96 -10.38
CA ARG A 37 -16.65 10.61 -9.87
C ARG A 37 -15.42 9.79 -10.23
N LEU A 38 -15.51 8.47 -10.13
CA LEU A 38 -14.42 7.54 -10.45
C LEU A 38 -14.07 7.49 -11.94
N LYS A 39 -15.05 7.72 -12.85
CA LYS A 39 -14.80 7.77 -14.30
C LYS A 39 -13.72 8.76 -14.73
N ASN A 40 -13.52 9.83 -13.96
CA ASN A 40 -12.55 10.88 -14.27
C ASN A 40 -11.19 10.70 -13.56
N ILE A 41 -11.04 9.63 -12.79
CA ILE A 41 -9.82 9.32 -12.06
C ILE A 41 -8.99 8.36 -12.91
N SER A 42 -8.24 8.91 -13.85
CA SER A 42 -7.42 8.11 -14.79
C SER A 42 -6.04 7.72 -14.24
N ASN A 43 -5.65 8.16 -13.03
CA ASN A 43 -4.24 8.07 -12.60
C ASN A 43 -4.01 7.87 -11.09
N ILE A 44 -4.90 7.18 -10.37
CA ILE A 44 -4.50 6.68 -9.03
C ILE A 44 -3.60 5.47 -9.25
N LYS A 45 -2.28 5.71 -9.24
CA LYS A 45 -1.33 4.63 -9.00
C LYS A 45 -1.40 4.31 -7.51
N PRO A 46 -1.78 3.08 -7.12
CA PRO A 46 -1.70 2.67 -5.73
C PRO A 46 -0.26 2.83 -5.26
N ASP A 47 -0.12 3.25 -4.00
CA ASP A 47 1.18 3.43 -3.37
C ASP A 47 1.93 2.09 -3.31
N SER A 48 3.26 2.16 -3.32
CA SER A 48 4.15 1.00 -3.30
C SER A 48 3.91 0.08 -2.10
N LYS A 49 3.46 0.58 -0.94
CA LYS A 49 3.16 -0.27 0.23
C LYS A 49 1.90 -1.11 -0.04
N THR A 50 0.84 -0.50 -0.57
CA THR A 50 -0.39 -1.19 -1.00
C THR A 50 -0.07 -2.25 -2.06
N LEU A 51 0.68 -1.88 -3.10
CA LEU A 51 1.09 -2.82 -4.15
C LEU A 51 1.91 -4.00 -3.61
N LEU A 52 2.83 -3.74 -2.68
CA LEU A 52 3.63 -4.80 -2.08
C LEU A 52 2.79 -5.72 -1.18
N GLN A 53 1.82 -5.15 -0.46
CA GLN A 53 0.88 -5.92 0.35
C GLN A 53 0.04 -6.85 -0.52
N GLU A 54 -0.60 -6.34 -1.57
CA GLU A 54 -1.39 -7.13 -2.50
C GLU A 54 -0.55 -8.25 -3.13
N TRP A 55 0.66 -7.92 -3.60
CA TRP A 55 1.58 -8.91 -4.15
C TRP A 55 1.92 -10.01 -3.13
N SER A 56 2.29 -9.63 -1.91
CA SER A 56 2.68 -10.58 -0.86
C SER A 56 1.52 -11.51 -0.47
N GLN A 57 0.31 -10.96 -0.36
CA GLN A 57 -0.91 -11.72 -0.08
C GLN A 57 -1.26 -12.66 -1.24
N SER A 58 -1.17 -12.20 -2.50
CA SER A 58 -1.41 -13.04 -3.68
C SER A 58 -0.48 -14.25 -3.76
N LYS A 59 0.74 -14.11 -3.23
CA LYS A 59 1.75 -15.17 -3.16
C LYS A 59 1.71 -15.99 -1.87
N LYS A 60 0.74 -15.74 -0.97
CA LYS A 60 0.60 -16.39 0.34
C LYS A 60 1.86 -16.26 1.21
N LEU A 61 2.55 -15.13 1.14
CA LEU A 61 3.81 -14.87 1.86
C LEU A 61 3.62 -14.15 3.20
N GLY A 62 2.39 -13.79 3.56
CA GLY A 62 2.07 -12.98 4.74
C GLY A 62 2.09 -11.49 4.44
N LEU A 63 2.05 -10.65 5.49
CA LEU A 63 2.15 -9.20 5.35
C LEU A 63 3.62 -8.74 5.35
N PRO A 64 3.98 -7.70 4.57
CA PRO A 64 5.29 -7.08 4.66
C PRO A 64 5.55 -6.47 6.05
N ILE A 65 6.73 -6.69 6.59
CA ILE A 65 7.16 -6.15 7.89
C ILE A 65 8.14 -5.00 7.65
N TYR A 66 7.88 -3.85 8.25
CA TYR A 66 8.75 -2.66 8.14
C TYR A 66 9.46 -2.43 9.47
N SER A 67 10.73 -2.06 9.41
CA SER A 67 11.56 -1.76 10.58
C SER A 67 12.49 -0.58 10.30
N ILE A 68 12.52 0.40 11.19
CA ILE A 68 13.47 1.51 11.11
C ILE A 68 14.83 0.97 11.54
N ILE A 69 15.81 1.03 10.65
CA ILE A 69 17.16 0.53 10.92
C ILE A 69 18.15 1.66 11.21
N LYS A 70 17.85 2.89 10.77
CA LYS A 70 18.69 4.05 11.04
C LYS A 70 17.89 5.34 11.00
N LYS A 71 18.24 6.28 11.86
CA LYS A 71 17.90 7.70 11.76
C LYS A 71 19.21 8.48 11.81
N THR A 72 19.43 9.35 10.84
CA THR A 72 20.61 10.21 10.72
C THR A 72 20.21 11.62 10.35
N GLY A 73 21.15 12.57 10.39
CA GLY A 73 20.89 13.96 10.05
C GLY A 73 20.50 14.81 11.25
N PRO A 74 20.58 16.15 11.13
CA PRO A 74 20.17 17.08 12.17
C PRO A 74 18.65 17.06 12.38
N ASP A 75 18.18 17.55 13.51
CA ASP A 75 16.75 17.52 13.86
C ASP A 75 15.84 18.22 12.84
N HIS A 76 16.38 19.18 12.08
CA HIS A 76 15.66 19.93 11.05
C HIS A 76 15.78 19.32 9.63
N ASP A 77 16.62 18.30 9.42
CA ASP A 77 16.72 17.56 8.15
C ASP A 77 17.06 16.08 8.41
N PRO A 78 16.14 15.33 9.05
CA PRO A 78 16.36 13.93 9.36
C PRO A 78 16.30 13.08 8.09
N SER A 79 17.09 12.01 8.08
CA SER A 79 17.08 10.96 7.08
C SER A 79 16.85 9.63 7.78
N PHE A 80 15.83 8.91 7.33
CA PHE A 80 15.42 7.61 7.84
C PHE A 80 15.82 6.53 6.85
N THR A 81 16.32 5.43 7.39
CA THR A 81 16.51 4.19 6.65
C THR A 81 15.55 3.15 7.21
N VAL A 82 14.70 2.61 6.35
CA VAL A 82 13.72 1.57 6.70
C VAL A 82 14.03 0.30 5.93
N ARG A 83 13.91 -0.83 6.59
CA ARG A 83 13.96 -2.16 5.99
C ARG A 83 12.54 -2.71 5.87
N VAL A 84 12.17 -3.14 4.66
CA VAL A 84 10.98 -3.95 4.40
C VAL A 84 11.38 -5.41 4.20
N GLU A 85 10.65 -6.32 4.81
CA GLU A 85 10.86 -7.76 4.72
C GLU A 85 9.57 -8.49 4.35
N VAL A 86 9.64 -9.40 3.37
CA VAL A 86 8.55 -10.28 2.96
C VAL A 86 9.06 -11.71 2.97
N LYS A 87 8.60 -12.51 3.94
CA LYS A 87 9.14 -13.85 4.28
C LYS A 87 10.61 -13.76 4.76
N LYS A 88 10.98 -14.62 5.73
CA LYS A 88 12.19 -14.53 6.60
C LYS A 88 13.60 -14.36 5.96
N ASN A 89 13.74 -14.21 4.64
CA ASN A 89 15.04 -14.07 3.96
C ASN A 89 15.04 -13.04 2.81
N ASN A 90 13.91 -12.39 2.51
CA ASN A 90 13.84 -11.39 1.45
C ASN A 90 13.54 -10.03 2.04
N PHE A 91 14.53 -9.14 1.96
CA PHE A 91 14.37 -7.76 2.40
C PHE A 91 14.94 -6.77 1.38
N LYS A 92 14.46 -5.53 1.50
CA LYS A 92 15.02 -4.34 0.87
C LYS A 92 15.04 -3.20 1.86
N MET A 93 15.90 -2.22 1.60
CA MET A 93 15.99 -1.01 2.39
C MET A 93 15.55 0.16 1.52
N GLY A 94 14.96 1.16 2.16
CA GLY A 94 14.61 2.43 1.53
C GLY A 94 14.99 3.60 2.41
N LEU A 95 15.07 4.76 1.77
CA LEU A 95 15.51 6.01 2.37
C LEU A 95 14.43 7.08 2.22
N GLY A 96 14.30 7.96 3.21
CA GLY A 96 13.32 9.04 3.18
C GLY A 96 13.58 10.12 4.21
N LYS A 97 13.00 11.30 4.00
CA LYS A 97 13.03 12.39 4.99
C LYS A 97 12.04 12.18 6.13
N THR A 98 11.01 11.38 5.87
CA THR A 98 10.08 10.87 6.88
C THR A 98 10.13 9.35 6.92
N VAL A 99 9.61 8.75 8.00
CA VAL A 99 9.46 7.29 8.09
C VAL A 99 8.57 6.76 6.97
N GLN A 100 7.48 7.47 6.66
CA GLN A 100 6.54 7.07 5.62
C GLN A 100 7.19 7.05 4.23
N ASP A 101 7.99 8.08 3.91
CA ASP A 101 8.72 8.13 2.62
C ASP A 101 9.74 6.98 2.53
N ALA A 102 10.46 6.70 3.63
CA ALA A 102 11.44 5.63 3.67
C ALA A 102 10.79 4.24 3.52
N GLU A 103 9.60 4.03 4.10
CA GLU A 103 8.82 2.82 3.91
C GLU A 103 8.34 2.66 2.46
N GLN A 104 7.87 3.75 1.85
CA GLN A 104 7.42 3.77 0.46
C GLN A 104 8.55 3.43 -0.51
N ASP A 105 9.73 4.03 -0.33
CA ASP A 105 10.93 3.74 -1.11
C ASP A 105 11.37 2.28 -0.92
N ALA A 106 11.36 1.78 0.32
CA ALA A 106 11.72 0.39 0.61
C ALA A 106 10.80 -0.59 -0.14
N ALA A 107 9.49 -0.32 -0.15
CA ALA A 107 8.51 -1.11 -0.86
C ALA A 107 8.71 -1.06 -2.38
N GLU A 108 9.00 0.12 -2.93
CA GLU A 108 9.29 0.29 -4.35
C GLU A 108 10.55 -0.50 -4.77
N GLN A 109 11.62 -0.41 -3.99
CA GLN A 109 12.84 -1.18 -4.24
C GLN A 109 12.60 -2.69 -4.18
N PHE A 110 11.72 -3.14 -3.29
CA PHE A 110 11.31 -4.55 -3.24
C PHE A 110 10.54 -4.96 -4.50
N LEU A 111 9.55 -4.16 -4.90
CA LEU A 111 8.75 -4.38 -6.11
C LEU A 111 9.64 -4.38 -7.38
N LYS A 112 10.65 -3.52 -7.46
CA LYS A 112 11.65 -3.54 -8.56
C LYS A 112 12.47 -4.82 -8.56
N LYS A 113 12.87 -5.33 -7.39
CA LYS A 113 13.64 -6.59 -7.28
C LYS A 113 12.81 -7.76 -7.82
N ILE A 114 11.55 -7.89 -7.42
CA ILE A 114 10.70 -9.01 -7.85
C ILE A 114 10.43 -8.98 -9.35
N ARG A 115 10.17 -7.80 -9.94
CA ARG A 115 9.94 -7.66 -11.39
C ARG A 115 11.15 -8.14 -12.20
N LYS A 116 12.36 -7.76 -11.78
CA LYS A 116 13.60 -8.24 -12.41
C LYS A 116 13.83 -9.74 -12.25
N VAL A 117 13.36 -10.36 -11.17
CA VAL A 117 13.48 -11.81 -10.95
C VAL A 117 12.51 -12.57 -11.86
N ASP A 118 11.29 -12.05 -12.04
CA ASP A 118 10.27 -12.66 -12.91
C ASP A 118 10.69 -12.58 -14.39
N GLU A 119 11.29 -11.46 -14.83
CA GLU A 119 11.84 -11.30 -16.18
C GLU A 119 12.98 -12.30 -16.48
N LYS A 120 13.90 -12.51 -15.53
CA LYS A 120 15.05 -13.41 -15.72
C LYS A 120 14.68 -14.89 -15.75
N LYS A 121 13.61 -15.31 -15.07
CA LYS A 121 13.11 -16.69 -15.16
C LYS A 121 12.55 -17.00 -16.54
N THR A 122 11.87 -16.03 -17.15
CA THR A 122 11.27 -16.18 -18.47
C THR A 122 12.32 -16.27 -19.60
N SER A 123 13.51 -15.72 -19.41
CA SER A 123 14.62 -15.77 -20.39
C SER A 123 15.60 -16.94 -20.19
N SER A 124 15.42 -17.78 -19.17
CA SER A 124 16.26 -18.96 -18.91
C SER A 124 15.61 -20.27 -19.35
N ASP A 125 14.36 -20.21 -19.82
CA ASP A 125 13.56 -21.36 -20.28
C ASP A 125 13.49 -21.44 -21.83
N TYR A 126 14.37 -20.73 -22.55
CA TYR A 126 14.56 -20.82 -24.00
C TYR A 126 16.03 -21.03 -24.36
#